data_AF-A0A7S1LXU1-F1
#
_entry.id   AF-A0A7S1LXU1-F1
#
_cell.length_a   1.000
_cell.length_b   1.000
_cell.length_c   1.000
_cell.angle_alpha   90.00
_cell.angle_beta   90.00
_cell.angle_gamma   90.00
#
_symmetry.space_group_name_H-M   'P 1'
#
loop_
_entity.id
_entity.type
_entity.pdbx_description
1 polymer ?
#
loop_
_entity_poly.entity_id
_entity_poly.type
_entity_poly.pdbx_seq_one_letter_code
_entity_poly.pdbx_strand_id
1 'polypeptide(L)'
;GGLRCGYGQPWVCEHREPAIANMVAWRRSAGNSSISWSLWQGSTMAMCRGDKACVMLNRMREPWKATLELPLKAGLYCDVIRSDARDCPAVSVAANGSAVVLVPPLGAVALHVGALRSLV
;
A
#
# COMPACT_ATOMS: atom_id res chain seq x y z
N GLY A 1 6.49 29.69 -14.33
CA GLY A 1 5.76 28.79 -15.25
C GLY A 1 5.41 27.51 -14.52
N GLY A 2 4.14 27.13 -14.47
CA GLY A 2 3.73 25.87 -13.84
C GLY A 2 3.95 24.70 -14.81
N LEU A 3 4.81 23.74 -14.44
CA LEU A 3 4.90 22.46 -15.15
C LEU A 3 3.55 21.78 -15.07
N ARG A 4 2.88 21.65 -16.22
CA ARG A 4 1.65 20.87 -16.37
C ARG A 4 2.02 19.46 -16.81
N CYS A 5 1.59 18.48 -16.04
CA CYS A 5 1.85 17.07 -16.26
C CYS A 5 0.58 16.34 -16.71
N GLY A 6 0.71 15.26 -17.47
CA GLY A 6 -0.39 14.32 -17.79
C GLY A 6 -0.64 14.13 -19.29
N TYR A 7 -1.68 13.35 -19.61
CA TYR A 7 -2.04 13.00 -20.99
C TYR A 7 -2.29 14.25 -21.85
N GLY A 8 -1.59 14.35 -22.98
CA GLY A 8 -1.68 15.50 -23.89
C GLY A 8 -0.83 16.71 -23.49
N GLN A 9 0.02 16.59 -22.47
CA GLN A 9 1.04 17.57 -22.11
C GLN A 9 2.44 17.07 -22.51
N PRO A 10 3.45 17.95 -22.65
CA PRO A 10 4.81 17.54 -23.01
C PRO A 10 5.52 16.72 -21.91
N TRP A 11 4.97 16.65 -20.70
CA TRP A 11 5.55 15.92 -19.57
C TRP A 11 4.55 14.95 -18.96
N VAL A 12 4.94 13.68 -18.79
CA VAL A 12 4.11 12.63 -18.16
C VAL A 12 4.12 12.76 -16.64
N CYS A 13 5.31 12.88 -16.03
CA CYS A 13 5.53 13.06 -14.59
C CYS A 13 5.05 11.90 -13.72
N GLU A 14 5.38 10.67 -14.10
CA GLU A 14 5.09 9.44 -13.34
C GLU A 14 5.57 9.53 -11.88
N HIS A 15 6.70 10.19 -11.64
CA HIS A 15 7.23 10.43 -10.29
C HIS A 15 6.33 11.28 -9.38
N ARG A 16 5.30 11.94 -9.94
CA ARG A 16 4.28 12.71 -9.21
C ARG A 16 2.96 11.97 -9.10
N GLU A 17 2.77 10.87 -9.82
CA GLU A 17 1.60 10.03 -9.65
C GLU A 17 1.57 9.50 -8.21
N PRO A 18 0.49 9.72 -7.44
CA PRO A 18 0.45 9.41 -6.01
C PRO A 18 0.88 7.97 -5.70
N ALA A 19 0.40 7.00 -6.47
CA ALA A 19 0.77 5.59 -6.30
C ALA A 19 2.28 5.35 -6.42
N ILE A 20 2.96 6.04 -7.34
CA ILE A 20 4.40 5.89 -7.57
C ILE A 20 5.19 6.64 -6.51
N ALA A 21 4.86 7.92 -6.28
CA ALA A 21 5.52 8.75 -5.27
C ALA A 21 5.42 8.12 -3.87
N ASN A 22 4.25 7.61 -3.52
CA ASN A 22 4.02 7.01 -2.21
C ASN A 22 4.70 5.66 -2.06
N MET A 23 4.89 4.89 -3.13
CA MET A 23 5.69 3.67 -3.07
C MET A 23 7.19 3.96 -2.81
N VAL A 24 7.68 5.17 -3.11
CA VAL A 24 9.00 5.62 -2.63
C VAL A 24 9.01 5.78 -1.11
N ALA A 25 7.96 6.36 -0.53
CA ALA A 25 7.82 6.48 0.93
C ALA A 25 7.64 5.12 1.62
N TRP A 26 6.90 4.19 0.99
CA TRP A 26 6.79 2.80 1.41
C TRP A 26 8.17 2.12 1.45
N ARG A 27 8.97 2.27 0.38
CA ARG A 27 10.34 1.72 0.29
C ARG A 27 11.29 2.31 1.33
N ARG A 28 11.14 3.60 1.63
CA ARG A 28 11.89 4.28 2.71
C ARG A 28 11.52 3.74 4.08
N SER A 29 10.21 3.55 4.33
CA SER A 29 9.72 2.98 5.60
C SER A 29 10.20 1.55 5.82
N ALA A 30 10.24 0.74 4.75
CA ALA A 30 10.81 -0.61 4.79
C ALA A 30 12.31 -0.62 5.14
N GLY A 31 13.07 0.42 4.74
CA GLY A 31 14.51 0.53 4.96
C GLY A 31 15.28 -0.69 4.45
N ASN A 32 16.08 -1.30 5.33
CA ASN A 32 16.88 -2.50 5.03
C ASN A 32 16.22 -3.80 5.52
N SER A 33 14.99 -3.76 6.07
CA SER A 33 14.30 -4.98 6.53
C SER A 33 14.22 -6.00 5.39
N SER A 34 14.49 -7.28 5.64
CA SER A 34 14.27 -8.34 4.64
C SER A 34 12.78 -8.56 4.38
N ILE A 35 12.43 -9.38 3.39
CA ILE A 35 11.06 -9.91 3.29
C ILE A 35 10.88 -10.88 4.46
N SER A 36 10.00 -10.53 5.39
CA SER A 36 9.73 -11.30 6.62
C SER A 36 8.54 -12.23 6.48
N TRP A 37 7.60 -11.88 5.61
CA TRP A 37 6.36 -12.60 5.40
C TRP A 37 5.90 -12.43 3.95
N SER A 38 5.35 -13.48 3.37
CA SER A 38 4.78 -13.45 2.02
C SER A 38 3.72 -14.51 1.84
N LEU A 39 2.78 -14.24 0.94
CA LEU A 39 1.71 -15.14 0.52
C LEU A 39 1.59 -15.07 -0.99
N TRP A 40 1.49 -16.22 -1.64
CA TRP A 40 1.31 -16.34 -3.08
C TRP A 40 0.10 -17.23 -3.38
N GLN A 41 -0.86 -16.71 -4.13
CA GLN A 41 -2.08 -17.42 -4.50
C GLN A 41 -2.44 -17.12 -5.96
N GLY A 42 -1.85 -17.88 -6.88
CA GLY A 42 -2.10 -17.75 -8.32
C GLY A 42 -1.75 -16.35 -8.85
N SER A 43 -2.78 -15.58 -9.23
CA SER A 43 -2.64 -14.21 -9.74
C SER A 43 -2.75 -13.13 -8.66
N THR A 44 -2.65 -13.51 -7.39
CA THR A 44 -2.61 -12.60 -6.25
C THR A 44 -1.40 -12.89 -5.37
N MET A 45 -0.86 -11.85 -4.73
CA MET A 45 0.22 -12.00 -3.77
C MET A 45 0.16 -10.93 -2.69
N ALA A 46 0.78 -11.22 -1.56
CA ALA A 46 1.06 -10.27 -0.51
C ALA A 46 2.48 -10.46 0.02
N MET A 47 3.14 -9.38 0.42
CA MET A 47 4.44 -9.46 1.10
C MET A 47 4.63 -8.34 2.10
N CYS A 48 5.47 -8.59 3.10
CA CYS A 48 5.88 -7.60 4.09
C CYS A 48 7.40 -7.57 4.25
N ARG A 49 7.92 -6.38 4.54
CA ARG A 49 9.33 -6.09 4.81
C ARG A 49 9.50 -5.79 6.30
N GLY A 50 9.90 -6.81 7.07
CA GLY A 50 9.91 -6.75 8.52
C GLY A 50 8.50 -6.46 9.07
N ASP A 51 8.44 -5.60 10.08
CA ASP A 51 7.22 -5.09 10.70
C ASP A 51 6.83 -3.68 10.21
N LYS A 52 7.37 -3.26 9.05
CA LYS A 52 7.38 -1.86 8.64
C LYS A 52 6.51 -1.53 7.44
N ALA A 53 6.41 -2.43 6.48
CA ALA A 53 5.78 -2.12 5.19
C ALA A 53 5.26 -3.40 4.54
N CYS A 54 3.98 -3.40 4.14
CA CYS A 54 3.31 -4.51 3.47
C CYS A 54 2.66 -4.04 2.17
N VAL A 55 2.61 -4.91 1.17
CA VAL A 55 1.92 -4.66 -0.10
C VAL A 55 1.18 -5.91 -0.54
N MET A 56 -0.02 -5.71 -1.07
CA MET A 56 -0.90 -6.72 -1.61
C MET A 56 -1.19 -6.37 -3.07
N LEU A 57 -1.06 -7.33 -3.96
CA LEU A 57 -1.19 -7.17 -5.40
C LEU A 57 -2.22 -8.15 -5.94
N ASN A 58 -3.07 -7.67 -6.85
CA ASN A 58 -4.09 -8.46 -7.50
C ASN A 58 -4.02 -8.26 -9.02
N ARG A 59 -3.62 -9.30 -9.74
CA ARG A 59 -3.58 -9.33 -11.21
C ARG A 59 -4.83 -9.98 -11.82
N MET A 60 -5.83 -10.31 -11.00
CA MET A 60 -7.13 -10.80 -11.48
C MET A 60 -7.98 -9.63 -11.97
N ARG A 61 -9.01 -9.96 -12.76
CA ARG A 61 -10.06 -9.02 -13.19
C ARG A 61 -11.15 -8.82 -12.14
N GLU A 62 -11.14 -9.62 -11.08
CA GLU A 62 -12.08 -9.55 -9.96
C GLU A 62 -11.39 -9.05 -8.68
N PRO A 63 -12.11 -8.38 -7.77
CA PRO A 63 -11.53 -7.94 -6.51
C PRO A 63 -11.14 -9.13 -5.63
N TRP A 64 -10.03 -9.00 -4.93
CA TRP A 64 -9.55 -10.01 -3.98
C TRP A 64 -9.79 -9.53 -2.55
N LYS A 65 -10.71 -10.19 -1.84
CA LYS A 65 -10.92 -9.99 -0.40
C LYS A 65 -10.08 -10.99 0.37
N ALA A 66 -8.99 -10.53 0.98
CA ALA A 66 -8.05 -11.34 1.72
C ALA A 66 -8.18 -11.09 3.23
N THR A 67 -8.18 -12.16 4.01
CA THR A 67 -7.93 -12.09 5.46
C THR A 67 -6.48 -12.49 5.68
N LEU A 68 -5.65 -11.56 6.14
CA LEU A 68 -4.20 -11.72 6.27
C LEU A 68 -3.77 -11.50 7.71
N GLU A 69 -2.73 -12.22 8.14
CA GLU A 69 -2.02 -11.95 9.39
C GLU A 69 -0.76 -11.15 9.07
N LEU A 70 -0.88 -9.83 9.11
CA LEU A 70 0.21 -8.93 8.78
C LEU A 70 1.13 -8.78 9.99
N PRO A 71 2.47 -8.81 9.82
CA PRO A 71 3.44 -8.51 10.87
C PRO A 71 3.49 -7.00 11.19
N LEU A 72 2.36 -6.28 11.14
CA LEU A 72 2.26 -4.87 11.48
C LEU A 72 1.68 -4.72 12.88
N LYS A 73 2.03 -3.61 13.55
CA LYS A 73 1.35 -3.24 14.80
C LYS A 73 -0.13 -2.96 14.54
N ALA A 74 -0.94 -3.12 15.59
CA ALA A 74 -2.34 -2.77 15.55
C ALA A 74 -2.52 -1.29 15.18
N GLY A 75 -3.48 -0.98 14.32
CA GLY A 75 -3.74 0.38 13.91
C GLY A 75 -4.48 0.51 12.59
N LEU A 76 -4.78 1.75 12.22
CA LEU A 76 -5.48 2.09 10.99
C LEU A 76 -4.49 2.70 10.00
N TYR A 77 -4.18 2.00 8.92
CA TYR A 77 -3.15 2.37 7.95
C TYR A 77 -3.78 2.89 6.66
N CYS A 78 -3.31 4.02 6.13
CA CYS A 78 -3.69 4.45 4.79
C CYS A 78 -3.25 3.45 3.73
N ASP A 79 -4.14 3.21 2.75
CA ASP A 79 -3.75 2.63 1.48
C ASP A 79 -3.06 3.69 0.61
N VAL A 80 -1.73 3.67 0.65
CA VAL A 80 -0.92 4.72 0.02
C VAL A 80 -0.88 4.62 -1.50
N ILE A 81 -1.37 3.51 -2.08
CA ILE A 81 -1.61 3.42 -3.53
C ILE A 81 -2.68 4.43 -3.95
N ARG A 82 -3.67 4.69 -3.08
CA ARG A 82 -4.79 5.58 -3.37
C ARG A 82 -4.56 7.00 -2.86
N SER A 83 -4.05 7.16 -1.65
CA SER A 83 -3.88 8.47 -1.02
C SER A 83 -3.01 8.39 0.24
N ASP A 84 -2.23 9.44 0.47
CA ASP A 84 -1.51 9.72 1.71
C ASP A 84 -2.15 10.87 2.51
N ALA A 85 -3.34 11.34 2.09
CA ALA A 85 -4.08 12.37 2.81
C ALA A 85 -4.62 11.85 4.16
N ARG A 86 -4.96 12.77 5.06
CA ARG A 86 -5.45 12.44 6.41
C ARG A 86 -6.69 11.54 6.41
N ASP A 87 -7.56 11.67 5.41
CA ASP A 87 -8.81 10.90 5.25
C ASP A 87 -8.74 9.86 4.12
N CYS A 88 -7.55 9.30 3.92
CA CYS A 88 -7.30 8.19 3.02
C CYS A 88 -8.25 6.99 3.27
N PRO A 89 -8.55 6.20 2.23
CA PRO A 89 -9.00 4.82 2.41
C PRO A 89 -7.99 4.08 3.27
N ALA A 90 -8.45 3.36 4.28
CA ALA A 90 -7.57 2.75 5.27
C ALA A 90 -7.92 1.30 5.57
N VAL A 91 -6.90 0.55 5.97
CA VAL A 91 -6.99 -0.85 6.42
C VAL A 91 -6.75 -0.89 7.92
N SER A 92 -7.65 -1.56 8.64
CA SER A 92 -7.48 -1.82 10.07
C SER A 92 -6.68 -3.11 10.27
N VAL A 93 -5.60 -3.02 11.04
CA VAL A 93 -4.84 -4.15 11.55
C VAL A 93 -5.20 -4.34 13.02
N ALA A 94 -5.71 -5.52 13.37
CA ALA A 94 -6.09 -5.86 14.74
C ALA A 94 -4.85 -6.14 15.62
N ALA A 95 -5.07 -6.28 16.93
CA ALA A 95 -4.00 -6.56 17.90
C ALA A 95 -3.18 -7.83 17.61
N ASN A 96 -3.81 -8.84 16.99
CA ASN A 96 -3.16 -10.07 16.57
C ASN A 96 -2.57 -10.01 15.14
N GLY A 97 -2.51 -8.83 14.52
CA GLY A 97 -2.04 -8.65 13.14
C GLY A 97 -3.09 -8.97 12.07
N SER A 98 -4.28 -9.44 12.44
CA SER A 98 -5.34 -9.78 11.48
C SER A 98 -5.85 -8.52 10.77
N ALA A 99 -5.95 -8.58 9.45
CA ALA A 99 -6.49 -7.52 8.61
C ALA A 99 -7.33 -8.11 7.48
N VAL A 100 -8.49 -7.50 7.22
CA VAL A 100 -9.30 -7.79 6.03
C VAL A 100 -9.01 -6.72 5.00
N VAL A 101 -8.51 -7.13 3.84
CA VAL A 101 -8.09 -6.21 2.77
C VAL A 101 -8.82 -6.55 1.49
N LEU A 102 -9.43 -5.52 0.90
CA LEU A 102 -10.04 -5.60 -0.42
C LEU A 102 -9.07 -5.00 -1.45
N VAL A 103 -8.40 -5.85 -2.22
CA VAL A 103 -7.50 -5.43 -3.28
C VAL A 103 -8.28 -5.34 -4.60
N PRO A 104 -8.33 -4.15 -5.24
CA PRO A 104 -9.10 -3.98 -6.47
C PRO A 104 -8.55 -4.85 -7.62
N PRO A 105 -9.35 -5.11 -8.66
CA PRO A 105 -8.87 -5.74 -9.90
C PRO A 105 -7.66 -4.99 -10.48
N LEU A 106 -6.69 -5.74 -11.00
CA LEU A 106 -5.48 -5.18 -11.64
C LEU A 106 -4.81 -4.07 -10.81
N GLY A 107 -4.80 -4.24 -9.49
CA GLY A 107 -4.46 -3.18 -8.55
C GLY A 107 -3.70 -3.67 -7.33
N ALA A 108 -3.52 -2.74 -6.38
CA ALA A 108 -2.69 -2.94 -5.21
C ALA A 108 -3.28 -2.22 -3.99
N VAL A 109 -2.87 -2.69 -2.82
CA VAL A 109 -3.00 -1.98 -1.54
C VAL A 109 -1.64 -2.00 -0.87
N ALA A 110 -1.15 -0.85 -0.41
CA ALA A 110 0.15 -0.76 0.26
C ALA A 110 0.04 -0.01 1.59
N LEU A 111 0.62 -0.60 2.63
CA LEU A 111 0.59 -0.10 4.00
C LEU A 111 2.03 0.03 4.50
N HIS A 112 2.32 1.06 5.31
CA HIS A 112 3.59 1.17 6.01
C HIS A 112 3.47 1.99 7.30
N VAL A 113 4.44 1.86 8.20
CA VAL A 113 4.44 2.51 9.52
C VAL A 113 4.36 4.05 9.48
N GLY A 114 4.87 4.67 8.41
CA GLY A 114 4.74 6.12 8.18
C GLY A 114 3.35 6.57 7.72
N ALA A 115 2.46 5.62 7.39
CA ALA A 115 1.09 5.85 6.94
C ALA A 115 0.05 5.38 7.98
N LEU A 116 0.48 5.15 9.22
CA LEU A 116 -0.42 4.89 10.35
C LEU A 116 -1.20 6.19 10.66
N ARG A 117 -2.53 6.15 10.57
CA ARG A 117 -3.38 7.30 10.91
C ARG A 117 -3.24 7.58 12.40
N SER A 118 -2.87 8.82 12.72
CA SER A 118 -2.88 9.29 14.10
C SER A 118 -4.33 9.43 14.57
N LEU A 119 -4.66 8.74 15.65
CA LEU A 119 -5.87 9.02 16.42
C LEU A 119 -5.60 10.35 17.14
N VAL A 120 -6.18 11.44 16.64
CA VAL A 120 -6.21 12.70 17.42
C VAL A 120 -7.16 12.50 18.59
#